data_AF-U7QU17-F1
#
_entry.id   AF-U7QU17-F1
#
_cell.length_a   1.000
_cell.length_b   1.000
_cell.length_c   1.000
_cell.angle_alpha   90.00
_cell.angle_beta   90.00
_cell.angle_gamma   90.00
#
_symmetry.space_group_name_H-M   'P 1'
#
loop_
_entity.id
_entity.type
_entity.pdbx_description
1 polymer ?
#
loop_
_entity_poly.entity_id
_entity_poly.type
_entity_poly.pdbx_seq_one_letter_code
_entity_poly.pdbx_strand_id
1 'polypeptide(L)'
;MELEKLLNEIRDVKNDIERIEHVIYLKADGLCISVINEPRFNAPADNKFLIDALNSKKIELTKRLNELNEAKQISEKIIAGLIV
;
A
#
# COMPACT_ATOMS: atom_id res chain seq x y z
N MET A 1 -21.12 4.13 -9.52
CA MET A 1 -20.22 4.61 -8.44
C MET A 1 -19.06 3.63 -8.22
N GLU A 2 -18.50 3.07 -9.32
CA GLU A 2 -17.42 2.06 -9.27
C GLU A 2 -16.06 2.69 -9.59
N LEU A 3 -16.02 3.66 -10.50
CA LEU A 3 -14.80 4.43 -10.79
C LEU A 3 -14.29 5.20 -9.55
N GLU A 4 -15.18 5.81 -8.77
CA GLU A 4 -14.81 6.49 -7.53
C GLU A 4 -14.24 5.53 -6.49
N LYS A 5 -14.78 4.30 -6.37
CA LYS A 5 -14.22 3.27 -5.49
C LYS A 5 -12.81 2.87 -5.94
N LEU A 6 -12.62 2.67 -7.24
CA LEU A 6 -11.32 2.36 -7.83
C LEU A 6 -10.30 3.47 -7.57
N LEU A 7 -10.70 4.74 -7.74
CA LEU A 7 -9.82 5.88 -7.46
C LEU A 7 -9.48 6.01 -5.98
N ASN A 8 -10.45 5.76 -5.09
CA ASN A 8 -10.21 5.72 -3.65
C ASN A 8 -9.22 4.61 -3.30
N GLU A 9 -9.40 3.40 -3.84
CA GLU A 9 -8.48 2.29 -3.58
C GLU A 9 -7.06 2.58 -4.08
N ILE A 10 -6.91 3.18 -5.27
CA ILE A 10 -5.60 3.62 -5.78
C ILE A 10 -4.94 4.63 -4.82
N ARG A 11 -5.70 5.60 -4.32
CA ARG A 11 -5.19 6.60 -3.37
C ARG A 11 -4.75 5.94 -2.07
N ASP A 12 -5.55 5.03 -1.53
CA ASP A 12 -5.27 4.38 -0.26
C ASP A 12 -4.03 3.48 -0.36
N VAL A 13 -3.88 2.71 -1.46
CA VAL A 13 -2.67 1.91 -1.72
C VAL A 13 -1.43 2.79 -1.87
N LYS A 14 -1.52 3.95 -2.55
CA LYS A 14 -0.41 4.89 -2.66
C LYS A 14 0.01 5.44 -1.29
N ASN A 15 -0.95 5.85 -0.48
CA ASN A 15 -0.70 6.36 0.86
C ASN A 15 0.00 5.29 1.74
N ASP A 16 -0.40 4.03 1.63
CA ASP A 16 0.22 2.94 2.36
C ASP A 16 1.68 2.69 1.92
N ILE A 17 1.96 2.75 0.62
CA ILE A 17 3.32 2.65 0.09
C ILE A 17 4.20 3.79 0.62
N GLU A 18 3.73 5.04 0.50
CA GLU A 18 4.45 6.22 1.00
C GLU A 18 4.72 6.14 2.50
N ARG A 19 3.74 5.64 3.27
CA ARG A 19 3.88 5.43 4.70
C ARG A 19 4.95 4.39 5.02
N ILE A 20 5.00 3.28 4.29
CA ILE A 20 6.05 2.26 4.45
C ILE A 20 7.42 2.86 4.16
N GLU A 21 7.57 3.59 3.05
CA GLU A 21 8.84 4.21 2.67
C GLU A 21 9.31 5.23 3.71
N HIS A 22 8.40 6.03 4.24
CA HIS A 22 8.68 6.99 5.30
C HIS A 22 9.11 6.29 6.61
N VAL A 23 8.47 5.18 6.98
CA VAL A 23 8.84 4.37 8.15
C VAL A 23 10.24 3.77 8.00
N ILE A 24 10.54 3.19 6.84
CA ILE A 24 11.86 2.62 6.54
C ILE A 24 12.94 3.71 6.59
N TYR A 25 12.67 4.89 6.03
CA TYR A 25 13.62 6.00 5.99
C TYR A 25 13.93 6.59 7.38
N LEU A 26 12.92 6.77 8.24
CA LEU A 26 13.08 7.50 9.49
C LEU A 26 13.40 6.65 10.73
N LYS A 27 12.98 5.37 10.76
CA LYS A 27 12.85 4.63 12.03
C LYS A 27 13.41 3.21 11.99
N ALA A 28 14.50 2.97 11.28
CA ALA A 28 15.14 1.65 11.30
C ALA A 28 15.43 1.13 12.72
N ASP A 29 15.76 2.01 13.69
CA ASP A 29 16.18 1.62 15.04
C ASP A 29 15.06 1.59 16.12
N GLY A 30 13.79 1.70 15.74
CA GLY A 30 12.67 1.75 16.70
C GLY A 30 11.40 1.04 16.24
N LEU A 31 11.53 0.09 15.31
CA LEU A 31 10.38 -0.67 14.83
C LEU A 31 9.95 -1.69 15.88
N CYS A 32 8.64 -1.86 16.00
CA CYS A 32 8.02 -2.90 16.82
C CYS A 32 6.77 -3.42 16.12
N ILE A 33 6.32 -4.60 16.54
CA ILE A 33 5.06 -5.18 16.07
C ILE A 33 3.97 -4.75 17.04
N SER A 34 2.97 -4.01 16.55
CA SER A 34 1.79 -3.64 17.33
C SER A 34 0.62 -4.56 17.03
N VAL A 35 -0.20 -4.83 18.04
CA VAL A 35 -1.49 -5.52 17.84
C VAL A 35 -2.45 -4.60 17.08
N ILE A 36 -3.11 -5.15 16.06
CA ILE A 36 -4.13 -4.42 15.28
C ILE A 36 -5.19 -3.87 16.24
N ASN A 37 -5.50 -2.58 16.11
CA ASN A 37 -6.45 -1.82 16.94
C ASN A 37 -6.08 -1.66 18.42
N GLU A 38 -4.92 -2.13 18.87
CA GLU A 38 -4.44 -1.96 20.24
C GLU A 38 -2.94 -1.58 20.27
N PRO A 39 -2.59 -0.34 19.85
CA PRO A 39 -1.21 0.12 19.70
C PRO A 39 -0.42 0.23 21.02
N ARG A 40 -1.07 -0.05 22.14
CA ARG A 40 -0.46 -0.11 23.47
C ARG A 40 0.30 -1.42 23.69
N PHE A 41 -0.04 -2.47 22.94
CA PHE A 41 0.65 -3.76 23.01
C PHE A 41 1.62 -3.89 21.85
N ASN A 42 2.92 -3.75 22.18
CA ASN A 42 4.01 -3.81 21.23
C ASN A 42 4.97 -4.94 21.59
N ALA A 43 5.38 -5.72 20.60
CA ALA A 43 6.43 -6.72 20.73
C ALA A 43 7.70 -6.23 20.02
N PRO A 44 8.87 -6.31 20.67
CA PRO A 44 10.14 -6.09 19.98
C PRO A 44 10.38 -7.22 18.98
N ALA A 45 11.02 -6.91 17.86
CA ALA A 45 11.52 -7.89 16.92
C ALA A 45 12.81 -7.37 16.28
N ASP A 46 13.53 -8.26 15.60
CA ASP A 46 14.75 -7.90 14.88
C ASP A 46 14.46 -6.84 13.80
N ASN A 47 15.22 -5.74 13.80
CA ASN A 47 14.98 -4.62 12.89
C ASN A 47 15.13 -5.03 11.43
N LYS A 48 16.06 -5.95 11.11
CA LYS A 48 16.22 -6.46 9.75
C LYS A 48 14.99 -7.26 9.33
N PHE A 49 14.48 -8.14 10.19
CA PHE A 49 13.22 -8.83 9.95
C PHE A 49 12.05 -7.87 9.69
N LEU A 50 11.92 -6.79 10.49
CA LEU A 50 10.85 -5.81 10.34
C LEU A 50 10.97 -5.00 9.04
N ILE A 51 12.19 -4.60 8.67
CA ILE A 51 12.46 -3.91 7.39
C ILE A 51 12.17 -4.84 6.21
N ASP A 52 12.58 -6.10 6.28
CA ASP A 52 12.31 -7.09 5.22
C ASP A 52 10.79 -7.33 5.06
N ALA A 53 10.04 -7.40 6.17
CA ALA A 53 8.58 -7.51 6.14
C ALA A 53 7.92 -6.27 5.50
N LEU A 54 8.37 -5.06 5.85
CA LEU A 54 7.90 -3.82 5.25
C LEU A 54 8.20 -3.75 3.74
N ASN A 55 9.41 -4.15 3.32
CA ASN A 55 9.79 -4.22 1.91
C ASN A 55 8.95 -5.24 1.15
N SER A 56 8.71 -6.42 1.72
CA SER A 56 7.83 -7.44 1.15
C SER A 56 6.41 -6.88 0.95
N LYS A 57 5.88 -6.18 1.95
CA LYS A 57 4.55 -5.56 1.84
C LYS A 57 4.52 -4.46 0.79
N LYS A 58 5.58 -3.66 0.68
CA LYS A 58 5.71 -2.64 -0.36
C LYS A 58 5.64 -3.25 -1.76
N ILE A 59 6.33 -4.36 -1.99
CA ILE A 59 6.31 -5.06 -3.29
C ILE A 59 4.90 -5.54 -3.62
N GLU A 60 4.19 -6.14 -2.66
CA GLU A 60 2.79 -6.56 -2.81
C GLU A 60 1.88 -5.39 -3.18
N LEU A 61 1.98 -4.28 -2.45
CA LEU A 61 1.17 -3.08 -2.71
C LEU A 61 1.49 -2.43 -4.06
N THR A 62 2.76 -2.36 -4.45
CA THR A 62 3.16 -1.85 -5.77
C THR A 62 2.58 -2.70 -6.90
N LYS A 63 2.57 -4.03 -6.74
CA LYS A 63 1.94 -4.92 -7.72
C LYS A 63 0.43 -4.64 -7.81
N ARG A 64 -0.27 -4.55 -6.68
CA ARG A 64 -1.70 -4.22 -6.64
C ARG A 64 -1.98 -2.84 -7.25
N LEU A 65 -1.13 -1.86 -7.00
CA LEU A 65 -1.25 -0.52 -7.57
C LEU A 65 -1.16 -0.55 -9.10
N ASN A 66 -0.28 -1.38 -9.67
CA ASN A 66 -0.20 -1.56 -11.12
C ASN A 66 -1.49 -2.16 -11.69
N GLU A 67 -2.01 -3.23 -11.07
CA GLU A 67 -3.28 -3.87 -11.47
C GLU A 67 -4.46 -2.88 -11.41
N LEU A 68 -4.54 -2.05 -10.35
CA LEU A 68 -5.57 -1.02 -10.22
C LEU A 68 -5.42 0.09 -11.27
N ASN A 69 -4.19 0.48 -11.61
CA ASN A 69 -3.95 1.48 -12.67
C ASN A 69 -4.32 0.93 -14.05
N GLU A 70 -4.09 -0.36 -14.32
CA GLU A 70 -4.57 -1.02 -15.54
C GLU A 70 -6.10 -1.03 -15.61
N ALA A 71 -6.76 -1.41 -14.52
CA ALA A 71 -8.23 -1.37 -14.43
C ALA A 71 -8.78 0.05 -14.64
N LYS A 72 -8.08 1.08 -14.14
CA LYS A 72 -8.44 2.50 -14.34
C LYS A 72 -8.35 2.87 -15.82
N GLN A 73 -7.25 2.52 -16.48
CA GLN A 73 -7.08 2.81 -17.91
C GLN A 73 -8.15 2.13 -18.78
N ILE A 74 -8.51 0.88 -18.47
CA ILE A 74 -9.58 0.17 -19.17
C ILE A 74 -10.92 0.88 -18.95
N SER A 75 -11.22 1.26 -17.71
CA SER A 75 -12.45 1.99 -17.38
C SER A 75 -12.54 3.33 -18.12
N GLU A 76 -11.44 4.08 -18.19
CA GLU A 76 -11.37 5.34 -18.94
C GLU A 76 -11.61 5.14 -20.44
N LYS A 77 -11.04 4.08 -21.03
CA LYS A 77 -11.25 3.75 -22.44
C LYS A 77 -12.70 3.34 -22.75
N ILE A 78 -13.35 2.60 -21.86
CA ILE A 78 -14.78 2.25 -21.99
C ILE A 78 -15.64 3.52 -21.96
N ILE A 79 -15.40 4.42 -20.99
CA ILE A 79 -16.13 5.69 -20.88
C ILE A 79 -15.91 6.56 -22.13
N ALA A 80 -14.70 6.57 -22.69
CA ALA A 80 -14.37 7.29 -23.90
C ALA A 80 -14.92 6.63 -25.19
N GLY A 81 -15.58 5.47 -25.11
CA GLY A 81 -16.08 4.74 -26.27
C GLY A 81 -14.98 4.14 -27.15
N LEU A 82 -13.76 3.98 -26.63
CA LEU A 82 -12.59 3.48 -27.35
C LEU A 82 -12.46 1.95 -27.29
N ILE A 83 -13.19 1.31 -26.39
CA ILE A 83 -13.32 -0.14 -26.25
C ILE A 83 -14.82 -0.44 -26.07
N VAL A 84 -15.33 -1.39 -26.85
CA VAL A 84 -16.73 -1.85 -26.84
C VAL A 84 -16.77 -3.30 -26.38
#